data_AF-A0ABD0S034-F1
#
_entry.id   AF-A0ABD0S034-F1
#
_cell.length_a   1.000
_cell.length_b   1.000
_cell.length_c   1.000
_cell.angle_alpha   90.00
_cell.angle_beta   90.00
_cell.angle_gamma   90.00
#
_symmetry.space_group_name_H-M   'P 1'
#
loop_
_entity.id
_entity.type
_entity.pdbx_description
1 polymer ?
#
loop_
_entity_poly.entity_id
_entity_poly.type
_entity_poly.pdbx_seq_one_letter_code
_entity_poly.pdbx_strand_id
1 'polypeptide(L)'
;MLLFLPVNWSFCFVAQPNCQQLLATLWYDGFPGWRRRHWAVKLVMCFIIGLLFPVFSLVYLLAPKSTLGLFIKKPFIKFICHTASYLTFLFLLLLASQHIARTNLHMQGPPPTVVEWMILPWVL
;
A
#
# COMPACT_ATOMS: atom_id res chain seq x y z
N MET A 1 -2.21 37.62 -13.51
CA MET A 1 -3.13 36.82 -14.34
C MET A 1 -2.88 35.33 -14.09
N LEU A 2 -3.17 34.85 -12.88
CA LEU A 2 -2.94 33.46 -12.45
C LEU A 2 -3.79 33.17 -11.19
N LEU A 3 -5.10 33.47 -11.19
CA LEU A 3 -5.91 33.20 -9.98
C LEU A 3 -7.34 32.68 -10.19
N PHE A 4 -7.77 32.34 -11.39
CA PHE A 4 -9.06 31.67 -11.60
C PHE A 4 -9.01 30.71 -12.78
N LEU A 5 -8.31 29.59 -12.62
CA LEU A 5 -8.68 28.39 -13.37
C LEU A 5 -9.77 27.69 -12.54
N PRO A 6 -11.03 27.65 -13.01
CA PRO A 6 -12.08 26.92 -12.32
C PRO A 6 -11.59 25.47 -12.10
N VAL A 7 -11.81 24.91 -10.92
CA VAL A 7 -11.41 23.54 -10.55
C VAL A 7 -11.70 22.51 -11.66
N ASN A 8 -12.79 22.69 -12.41
CA ASN A 8 -13.16 21.86 -13.56
C ASN A 8 -12.13 21.83 -14.71
N TRP A 9 -11.42 22.92 -14.96
CA TRP A 9 -10.37 22.99 -15.99
C TRP A 9 -9.12 22.22 -15.58
N SER A 10 -8.83 22.15 -14.28
CA SER A 10 -7.71 21.36 -13.76
C SER A 10 -7.95 19.86 -13.97
N PHE A 11 -9.18 19.38 -13.79
CA PHE A 11 -9.52 17.99 -14.09
C PHE A 11 -9.39 17.66 -15.58
N CYS A 12 -9.88 18.52 -16.47
CA CYS A 12 -9.72 18.33 -17.92
C CYS A 12 -8.24 18.37 -18.36
N PHE A 13 -7.44 19.27 -17.78
CA PHE A 13 -6.01 19.35 -18.03
C PHE A 13 -5.27 18.10 -17.54
N VAL A 14 -5.56 17.64 -16.32
CA VAL A 14 -4.96 16.40 -15.76
C VAL A 14 -5.40 15.19 -16.57
N ALA A 15 -6.66 15.10 -16.99
CA ALA A 15 -7.20 14.01 -17.81
C ALA A 15 -6.68 13.99 -19.26
N GLN A 16 -6.00 15.06 -19.72
CA GLN A 16 -5.49 15.15 -21.08
C GLN A 16 -4.47 14.01 -21.36
N PRO A 17 -4.57 13.31 -22.51
CA PRO A 17 -3.77 12.12 -22.79
C PRO A 17 -2.25 12.32 -22.70
N ASN A 18 -1.73 13.49 -23.09
CA ASN A 18 -0.30 13.80 -22.97
C ASN A 18 0.17 13.92 -21.51
N CYS A 19 -0.66 14.52 -20.64
CA CYS A 19 -0.39 14.62 -19.20
C CYS A 19 -0.42 13.23 -18.55
N GLN A 20 -1.44 12.44 -18.88
CA GLN A 20 -1.59 11.06 -18.38
C GLN A 20 -0.45 10.14 -18.85
N GLN A 21 0.06 10.29 -20.07
CA GLN A 21 1.22 9.52 -20.54
C GLN A 21 2.50 9.85 -19.76
N LEU A 22 2.74 11.13 -19.47
CA LEU A 22 3.85 11.56 -18.63
C LEU A 22 3.72 10.99 -17.21
N LEU A 23 2.54 11.12 -16.61
CA LEU A 23 2.27 10.59 -15.27
C LEU A 23 2.44 9.07 -15.21
N ALA A 24 1.93 8.34 -16.20
CA ALA A 24 2.10 6.89 -16.28
C ALA A 24 3.58 6.49 -16.43
N THR A 25 4.37 7.27 -17.18
CA THR A 25 5.81 7.03 -17.34
C THR A 25 6.55 7.23 -16.01
N LEU A 26 6.22 8.28 -15.25
CA LEU A 26 6.77 8.51 -13.91
C LEU A 26 6.32 7.44 -12.90
N TRP A 27 5.06 7.00 -13.01
CA TRP A 27 4.47 6.03 -12.09
C TRP A 27 5.05 4.62 -12.25
N TYR A 28 5.24 4.18 -13.51
CA TYR A 28 5.78 2.87 -13.86
C TYR A 28 7.27 2.91 -14.22
N ASP A 29 7.99 3.97 -13.84
CA ASP A 29 9.42 4.07 -14.05
C ASP A 29 10.12 2.83 -13.46
N GLY A 30 10.96 2.15 -14.24
CA GLY A 30 11.58 0.86 -13.89
C GLY A 30 10.79 -0.40 -14.25
N PHE A 31 9.60 -0.30 -14.83
CA PHE A 31 8.82 -1.45 -15.34
C PHE A 31 8.54 -1.33 -16.84
N PRO A 32 9.53 -1.65 -17.71
CA PRO A 32 9.34 -1.56 -19.15
C PRO A 32 8.20 -2.49 -19.59
N GLY A 33 7.27 -1.94 -20.36
CA GLY A 33 6.14 -2.70 -20.92
C GLY A 33 5.05 -3.09 -19.92
N TRP A 34 5.02 -2.55 -18.69
CA TRP A 34 4.01 -2.87 -17.68
C TRP A 34 2.58 -2.77 -18.21
N ARG A 35 2.29 -1.76 -19.04
CA ARG A 35 0.96 -1.57 -19.66
C ARG A 35 0.50 -2.78 -20.46
N ARG A 36 1.41 -3.44 -21.20
CA ARG A 36 1.11 -4.57 -22.10
C ARG A 36 1.10 -5.93 -21.40
N ARG A 37 1.49 -6.03 -20.12
CA ARG A 37 1.49 -7.31 -19.40
C ARG A 37 0.07 -7.81 -19.13
N HIS A 38 -0.10 -9.14 -19.12
CA HIS A 38 -1.35 -9.80 -18.79
C HIS A 38 -1.81 -9.44 -17.37
N TRP A 39 -3.12 -9.31 -17.17
CA TRP A 39 -3.70 -8.91 -15.89
C TRP A 39 -3.33 -9.85 -14.74
N ALA A 40 -3.26 -11.16 -14.99
CA ALA A 40 -2.87 -12.15 -13.98
C ALA A 40 -1.42 -11.95 -13.50
N VAL A 41 -0.49 -11.59 -14.39
CA VAL A 41 0.90 -11.31 -14.02
C VAL A 41 0.98 -10.08 -13.13
N LYS A 42 0.16 -9.06 -13.41
CA LYS A 42 0.07 -7.86 -12.56
C LYS A 42 -0.43 -8.23 -11.17
N LEU A 43 -1.48 -9.05 -11.07
CA LEU A 43 -2.01 -9.50 -9.79
C LEU A 43 -1.00 -10.31 -8.98
N VAL A 44 -0.36 -11.31 -9.59
CA VAL A 44 0.65 -12.14 -8.92
C VAL A 44 1.81 -11.28 -8.42
N MET A 45 2.30 -10.34 -9.23
CA MET A 45 3.37 -9.45 -8.82
C MET A 45 2.95 -8.52 -7.67
N CYS A 46 1.74 -7.93 -7.73
CA CYS A 46 1.20 -7.13 -6.63
C CYS A 46 1.07 -7.97 -5.35
N PHE A 47 0.64 -9.22 -5.45
CA PHE A 47 0.52 -10.13 -4.32
C PHE A 47 1.88 -10.48 -3.70
N ILE A 48 2.88 -10.82 -4.52
CA ILE A 48 4.24 -11.11 -4.03
C ILE A 48 4.86 -9.88 -3.38
N ILE A 49 4.78 -8.71 -4.01
CA ILE A 49 5.30 -7.45 -3.44
C ILE A 49 4.56 -7.11 -2.14
N GLY A 50 3.24 -7.32 -2.14
CA GLY A 50 2.39 -7.18 -0.96
C GLY A 50 2.85 -8.08 0.17
N LEU A 51 3.09 -9.37 -0.06
CA LEU A 51 3.59 -10.29 0.98
C LEU A 51 4.99 -9.92 1.48
N LEU A 52 5.84 -9.36 0.61
CA LEU A 52 7.19 -8.91 0.95
C LEU A 52 7.22 -7.51 1.60
N PHE A 53 6.07 -6.88 1.87
CA PHE A 53 6.01 -5.54 2.48
C PHE A 53 6.83 -5.38 3.77
N PRO A 54 6.87 -6.34 4.74
CA PRO A 54 7.62 -6.13 5.98
C PRO A 54 9.12 -6.17 5.73
N VAL A 55 9.58 -7.02 4.81
CA VAL A 55 10.99 -7.10 4.39
C VAL A 55 11.40 -5.80 3.69
N PHE A 56 10.56 -5.29 2.79
CA PHE A 56 10.81 -4.02 2.13
C PHE A 56 10.88 -2.86 3.13
N SER A 57 9.97 -2.80 4.12
CA SER A 57 10.00 -1.78 5.16
C SER A 57 11.30 -1.80 5.97
N LEU A 58 11.77 -3.00 6.37
CA LEU A 58 13.03 -3.18 7.10
C LEU A 58 14.25 -2.76 6.26
N VAL A 59 14.30 -3.15 4.99
CA VAL A 59 15.41 -2.78 4.09
C VAL A 59 15.45 -1.27 3.86
N TYR A 60 14.29 -0.61 3.77
CA TYR A 60 14.21 0.84 3.65
C TYR A 60 14.78 1.54 4.89
N LEU A 61 14.52 1.01 6.09
CA LEU A 61 15.05 1.54 7.36
C LEU A 61 16.56 1.29 7.52
N LEU A 62 17.04 0.08 7.21
CA LEU A 62 18.42 -0.33 7.46
C LEU A 62 19.41 0.16 6.39
N ALA A 63 19.00 0.16 5.12
CA ALA A 63 19.89 0.44 3.99
C ALA A 63 19.18 1.24 2.88
N PRO A 64 18.86 2.52 3.10
CA PRO A 64 18.08 3.35 2.17
C PRO A 64 18.78 3.68 0.84
N LYS A 65 20.10 3.44 0.74
CA LYS A 65 20.90 3.61 -0.49
C LYS A 65 21.09 2.30 -1.28
N SER A 66 20.57 1.17 -0.78
CA SER A 66 20.61 -0.10 -1.51
C SER A 66 19.73 -0.04 -2.76
N THR A 67 19.98 -0.94 -3.72
CA THR A 67 19.15 -1.10 -4.92
C THR A 67 17.68 -1.36 -4.58
N LEU A 68 17.42 -2.17 -3.54
CA LEU A 68 16.08 -2.43 -3.00
C LEU A 68 15.47 -1.19 -2.32
N GLY A 69 16.26 -0.42 -1.57
CA GLY A 69 15.81 0.85 -0.97
C GLY A 69 15.39 1.90 -2.01
N LEU A 70 16.13 1.99 -3.13
CA LEU A 70 15.75 2.83 -4.27
C LEU A 70 14.51 2.28 -5.00
N PHE A 71 14.34 0.97 -5.07
CA PHE A 71 13.17 0.33 -5.67
C PHE A 71 11.87 0.66 -4.93
N ILE A 72 11.89 0.68 -3.59
CA ILE A 72 10.72 1.02 -2.75
C ILE A 72 10.32 2.50 -2.89
N LYS A 73 11.28 3.39 -3.21
CA LYS A 73 10.99 4.81 -3.44
C LYS A 73 10.13 5.06 -4.68
N LYS A 74 10.00 4.08 -5.58
CA LYS A 74 9.12 4.17 -6.75
C LYS A 74 7.65 4.27 -6.30
N PRO A 75 6.85 5.19 -6.88
CA PRO A 75 5.50 5.50 -6.40
C PRO A 75 4.57 4.28 -6.45
N PHE A 76 4.67 3.46 -7.49
CA PHE A 76 3.88 2.24 -7.61
C PHE A 76 4.16 1.22 -6.50
N ILE A 77 5.43 1.01 -6.14
CA ILE A 77 5.82 0.07 -5.09
C ILE A 77 5.38 0.59 -3.73
N LYS A 78 5.59 1.87 -3.46
CA LYS A 78 5.12 2.52 -2.23
C LYS A 78 3.60 2.36 -2.08
N PHE A 79 2.84 2.54 -3.16
CA PHE A 79 1.38 2.34 -3.16
C PHE A 79 0.99 0.90 -2.80
N ILE A 80 1.63 -0.10 -3.40
CA ILE A 80 1.37 -1.52 -3.09
C ILE A 80 1.70 -1.81 -1.63
N CYS A 81 2.87 -1.39 -1.14
CA CYS A 81 3.28 -1.63 0.25
C CYS A 81 2.31 -0.97 1.24
N HIS A 82 1.88 0.26 0.99
CA HIS A 82 0.92 0.95 1.85
C HIS A 82 -0.44 0.25 1.86
N THR A 83 -0.93 -0.16 0.68
CA THR A 83 -2.18 -0.90 0.53
C THR A 83 -2.10 -2.26 1.22
N ALA A 84 -0.99 -2.99 1.06
CA ALA A 84 -0.79 -4.30 1.68
C ALA A 84 -0.71 -4.22 3.21
N SER A 85 -0.04 -3.20 3.74
CA SER A 85 -0.03 -2.91 5.18
C SER A 85 -1.44 -2.65 5.71
N TYR A 86 -2.23 -1.85 4.99
CA TYR A 86 -3.63 -1.57 5.34
C TYR A 86 -4.52 -2.82 5.27
N LEU A 87 -4.36 -3.65 4.23
CA LEU A 87 -5.09 -4.93 4.12
C LEU A 87 -4.71 -5.90 5.25
N THR A 88 -3.45 -5.92 5.65
CA THR A 88 -2.98 -6.74 6.80
C THR A 88 -3.64 -6.27 8.09
N PHE A 89 -3.73 -4.96 8.30
CA PHE A 89 -4.46 -4.38 9.43
C PHE A 89 -5.95 -4.78 9.42
N LEU A 90 -6.63 -4.67 8.28
CA LEU A 90 -8.02 -5.13 8.16
C LEU A 90 -8.17 -6.63 8.43
N PHE A 91 -7.23 -7.44 7.96
CA PHE A 91 -7.22 -8.88 8.22
C PHE A 91 -7.04 -9.19 9.71
N LEU A 92 -6.14 -8.48 10.41
CA LEU A 92 -5.96 -8.59 11.85
C LEU A 92 -7.22 -8.19 12.62
N LEU A 93 -7.94 -7.13 12.18
CA LEU A 93 -9.22 -6.74 12.77
C LEU A 93 -10.30 -7.82 12.60
N LEU A 94 -10.37 -8.45 11.42
CA LEU A 94 -11.28 -9.57 11.19
C LEU A 94 -10.94 -10.76 12.09
N LEU A 95 -9.66 -11.10 12.24
CA LEU A 95 -9.20 -12.14 13.15
C LEU A 95 -9.52 -11.81 14.62
N ALA A 96 -9.31 -10.56 15.04
CA ALA A 96 -9.66 -10.10 16.38
C ALA A 96 -11.17 -10.28 16.64
N SER A 97 -12.02 -9.91 15.67
CA SER A 97 -13.48 -10.10 15.76
C SER A 97 -13.86 -11.58 15.96
N GLN A 98 -13.25 -12.50 15.20
CA GLN A 98 -13.50 -13.93 15.35
C GLN A 98 -12.98 -14.50 16.68
N HIS A 99 -11.83 -14.02 17.15
CA HIS A 99 -11.26 -14.43 18.44
C HIS A 99 -12.14 -13.97 19.60
N ILE A 100 -12.58 -12.71 19.60
CA ILE A 100 -13.51 -12.14 20.59
C ILE A 100 -14.81 -12.96 20.66
N ALA A 101 -15.36 -13.34 19.50
CA ALA A 101 -16.57 -14.17 19.44
C ALA A 101 -16.39 -15.58 20.02
N ARG A 102 -15.16 -16.13 19.99
CA ARG A 102 -14.84 -17.45 20.57
C ARG A 102 -14.46 -17.38 22.05
N THR A 103 -13.88 -16.28 22.51
CA THR A 103 -13.59 -16.06 23.93
C THR A 103 -14.88 -15.77 24.70
N ASN A 104 -15.05 -16.40 25.86
CA ASN A 104 -16.23 -16.25 26.69
C ASN A 104 -16.54 -14.76 27.00
N LEU A 105 -17.69 -14.27 26.55
CA LEU A 105 -18.24 -12.92 26.79
C LEU A 105 -18.39 -12.56 28.28
N HIS A 106 -18.20 -13.53 29.18
CA HIS A 106 -18.41 -13.40 30.62
C HIS A 106 -17.15 -13.03 31.42
N MET A 107 -16.00 -12.87 30.76
CA MET A 107 -14.78 -12.36 31.40
C MET A 107 -14.71 -10.83 31.29
N GLN A 108 -14.85 -10.13 32.42
CA GLN A 108 -14.57 -8.70 32.52
C GLN A 108 -13.05 -8.47 32.63
N GLY A 109 -12.48 -7.74 31.68
CA GLY A 109 -11.06 -7.36 31.67
C GLY A 109 -10.09 -8.48 31.26
N PRO A 110 -10.29 -9.17 30.12
CA PRO A 110 -9.31 -10.13 29.63
C PRO A 110 -7.97 -9.42 29.34
N PRO A 111 -6.82 -10.06 29.60
CA PRO A 111 -5.53 -9.51 29.20
C PRO A 111 -5.50 -9.34 27.67
N PRO A 112 -4.81 -8.30 27.16
CA PRO A 112 -4.75 -8.04 25.72
C PRO A 112 -4.24 -9.26 24.97
N THR A 113 -5.03 -9.69 24.00
CA THR A 113 -4.74 -10.86 23.17
C THR A 113 -3.54 -10.58 22.27
N VAL A 114 -2.86 -11.64 21.81
CA VAL A 114 -1.71 -11.51 20.88
C VAL A 114 -2.09 -10.68 19.64
N VAL A 115 -3.33 -10.82 19.16
CA VAL A 115 -3.85 -10.08 17.99
C VAL A 115 -3.97 -8.58 18.30
N GLU A 116 -4.44 -8.20 19.49
CA GLU A 116 -4.50 -6.78 19.91
C GLU A 116 -3.10 -6.17 20.03
N TRP A 117 -2.14 -6.90 20.60
CA TRP A 117 -0.73 -6.46 20.64
C TRP A 117 -0.13 -6.25 19.25
N MET A 118 -0.51 -7.08 18.27
CA MET A 118 -0.08 -6.92 16.88
C MET A 118 -0.75 -5.72 16.19
N ILE A 119 -1.94 -5.31 16.62
CA ILE A 119 -2.67 -4.16 16.06
C ILE A 119 -2.12 -2.83 16.59
N LEU A 120 -1.65 -2.78 17.84
CA LEU A 120 -1.19 -1.53 18.48
C LEU A 120 -0.17 -0.72 17.64
N PRO A 121 0.87 -1.31 17.02
CA PRO A 121 1.82 -0.56 16.18
C PRO A 121 1.19 0.11 14.95
N TRP A 122 0.02 -0.34 14.50
CA TRP A 122 -0.70 0.29 13.37
C TRP A 122 -1.58 1.47 13.82
N VAL A 123 -1.94 1.54 15.09
CA VAL A 123 -2.81 2.60 15.66
C VAL A 123 -1.99 3.77 16.18
N LEU A 124 -0.76 3.50 16.62
CA LEU A 124 0.18 4.47 17.20
C LEU A 124 0.82 5.38 16.13
#